data_AF-A0A524G1S9-F1
#
_entry.id   AF-A0A524G1S9-F1
#
_cell.length_a   1.000
_cell.length_b   1.000
_cell.length_c   1.000
_cell.angle_alpha   90.00
_cell.angle_beta   90.00
_cell.angle_gamma   90.00
#
_symmetry.space_group_name_H-M   'P 1'
#
loop_
_entity.id
_entity.type
_entity.pdbx_description
1 polymer ?
#
loop_
_entity_poly.entity_id
_entity_poly.type
_entity_poly.pdbx_seq_one_letter_code
_entity_poly.pdbx_strand_id
1 'polypeptide(L)'
;MSIGMRSEEMEREIEIGIVRAFGWAVIEFEAVLFQKFLVMSASSSLMTEDMFRKYLKDMEAKGYLAPVDFQRKRAWKRLVIESDIDEEVLTPEEVKEFIERAKISEERQKLEKRPKGEQIVSESKALAERIIRILEKSIPRQPFINRKIGQPTMINHIEAMRHALAESREDFLRYVRENLPQTYRDMERFIDSKGEEVVLLSLRIIESGNQAYPP
;
A
#
# COMPACT_ATOMS: atom_id res chain seq x y z
N MET A 1 17.47 -34.21 -25.36
CA MET A 1 16.71 -34.57 -24.14
C MET A 1 16.56 -33.36 -23.19
N SER A 2 16.20 -32.16 -23.67
CA SER A 2 16.35 -30.92 -22.86
C SER A 2 15.08 -30.07 -22.70
N ILE A 3 13.97 -30.43 -23.36
CA ILE A 3 12.70 -29.68 -23.27
C ILE A 3 11.75 -30.28 -22.22
N GLY A 4 11.78 -31.61 -22.03
CA GLY A 4 10.95 -32.30 -21.04
C GLY A 4 11.32 -31.97 -19.58
N MET A 5 12.62 -31.90 -19.27
CA MET A 5 13.10 -31.62 -17.89
C MET A 5 12.64 -30.25 -17.36
N ARG A 6 12.50 -29.24 -18.23
CA ARG A 6 12.00 -27.91 -17.83
C ARG A 6 10.50 -27.89 -17.50
N SER A 7 9.71 -28.77 -18.12
CA SER A 7 8.26 -28.83 -17.89
C SER A 7 7.96 -29.49 -16.54
N GLU A 8 8.64 -30.60 -16.25
CA GLU A 8 8.47 -31.32 -14.98
C GLU A 8 8.93 -30.48 -13.78
N GLU A 9 10.02 -29.73 -13.93
CA GLU A 9 10.53 -28.82 -12.90
C GLU A 9 9.55 -27.67 -12.64
N MET A 10 8.97 -27.08 -13.69
CA MET A 10 7.95 -26.03 -13.57
C MET A 10 6.64 -26.57 -12.95
N GLU A 11 6.22 -27.78 -13.32
CA GLU A 11 5.06 -28.43 -12.70
C GLU A 11 5.29 -28.68 -11.22
N ARG A 12 6.49 -29.11 -10.84
CA ARG A 12 6.88 -29.31 -9.44
C ARG A 12 6.87 -27.99 -8.65
N GLU A 13 7.38 -26.91 -9.23
CA GLU A 13 7.32 -25.57 -8.61
C GLU A 13 5.89 -25.10 -8.37
N ILE A 14 4.99 -25.37 -9.32
CA ILE A 14 3.56 -25.06 -9.19
C ILE A 14 2.94 -25.86 -8.06
N GLU A 15 3.21 -27.17 -7.99
CA GLU A 15 2.71 -28.04 -6.92
C GLU A 15 3.16 -27.58 -5.54
N ILE A 16 4.45 -27.24 -5.40
CA ILE A 16 5.01 -26.66 -4.17
C ILE A 16 4.31 -25.33 -3.83
N GLY A 17 4.12 -24.47 -4.83
CA GLY A 17 3.40 -23.21 -4.68
C GLY A 17 1.97 -23.42 -4.16
N ILE A 18 1.26 -24.43 -4.67
CA ILE A 18 -0.09 -24.79 -4.23
C ILE A 18 -0.07 -25.28 -2.77
N VAL A 19 0.86 -26.16 -2.41
CA VAL A 19 1.00 -26.66 -1.03
C VAL A 19 1.29 -25.52 -0.06
N ARG A 20 2.17 -24.58 -0.44
CA ARG A 20 2.49 -23.38 0.36
C ARG A 20 1.31 -22.43 0.48
N ALA A 21 0.45 -22.35 -0.54
CA ALA A 21 -0.75 -21.50 -0.51
C ALA A 21 -1.78 -21.92 0.55
N PHE A 22 -1.75 -23.16 1.03
CA PHE A 22 -2.52 -23.58 2.22
C PHE A 22 -2.03 -22.90 3.50
N GLY A 23 -0.73 -22.59 3.60
CA GLY A 23 -0.10 -22.11 4.82
C GLY A 23 -0.36 -23.06 5.99
N TRP A 24 -1.00 -22.54 7.04
CA TRP A 24 -1.33 -23.30 8.25
C TRP A 24 -2.70 -24.01 8.15
N ALA A 25 -3.47 -23.78 7.09
CA ALA A 25 -4.80 -24.34 6.94
C ALA A 25 -4.74 -25.78 6.41
N VAL A 26 -5.53 -26.66 7.01
CA VAL A 26 -5.68 -28.05 6.55
C VAL A 26 -6.66 -28.16 5.39
N ILE A 27 -7.66 -27.25 5.35
CA ILE A 27 -8.71 -27.21 4.33
C ILE A 27 -8.82 -25.78 3.82
N GLU A 28 -8.88 -25.60 2.51
CA GLU A 28 -9.10 -24.32 1.87
C GLU A 28 -10.12 -24.38 0.73
N PHE A 29 -10.86 -23.30 0.54
CA PHE A 29 -11.78 -23.19 -0.60
C PHE A 29 -10.99 -23.00 -1.89
N GLU A 30 -11.42 -23.64 -2.99
CA GLU A 30 -10.71 -23.59 -4.28
C GLU A 30 -10.40 -22.15 -4.74
N ALA A 31 -11.39 -21.25 -4.65
CA ALA A 31 -11.23 -19.85 -5.03
C ALA A 31 -10.25 -19.08 -4.13
N VAL A 32 -10.25 -19.37 -2.82
CA VAL A 32 -9.34 -18.73 -1.85
C VAL A 32 -7.93 -19.26 -2.06
N LEU A 33 -7.78 -20.57 -2.26
CA LEU A 33 -6.52 -21.22 -2.53
C LEU A 33 -5.88 -20.71 -3.83
N PHE A 34 -6.68 -20.52 -4.89
CA PHE A 34 -6.23 -19.92 -6.15
C PHE A 34 -5.74 -18.49 -5.95
N GLN A 35 -6.49 -17.66 -5.21
CA GLN A 35 -6.08 -16.29 -4.92
C GLN A 35 -4.78 -16.24 -4.11
N LYS A 36 -4.66 -17.09 -3.08
CA LYS A 36 -3.44 -17.21 -2.27
C LYS A 36 -2.24 -17.64 -3.11
N PHE A 37 -2.43 -18.63 -3.97
CA PHE A 37 -1.42 -19.07 -4.93
C PHE A 37 -0.96 -17.93 -5.84
N LEU A 38 -1.89 -17.16 -6.44
CA LEU A 38 -1.53 -16.03 -7.30
C LEU A 38 -0.74 -14.95 -6.55
N VAL A 39 -1.05 -14.68 -5.28
CA VAL A 39 -0.31 -13.71 -4.46
C VAL A 39 1.11 -14.22 -4.15
N MET A 40 1.25 -15.51 -3.84
CA MET A 40 2.53 -16.10 -3.44
C MET A 40 3.44 -16.43 -4.64
N SER A 41 2.86 -16.79 -5.77
CA SER A 41 3.56 -17.21 -6.99
C SER A 41 3.57 -16.12 -8.08
N ALA A 42 3.19 -14.88 -7.74
CA ALA A 42 3.03 -13.75 -8.66
C ALA A 42 4.26 -13.47 -9.54
N SER A 43 5.46 -13.83 -9.09
CA SER A 43 6.71 -13.62 -9.82
C SER A 43 7.14 -14.79 -10.69
N SER A 44 6.57 -15.98 -10.51
CA SER A 44 7.04 -17.22 -11.15
C SER A 44 5.99 -17.94 -12.00
N SER A 45 4.68 -17.76 -11.75
CA SER A 45 3.65 -18.47 -12.51
C SER A 45 2.32 -17.71 -12.51
N LEU A 46 1.97 -17.15 -13.66
CA LEU A 46 0.63 -16.61 -13.93
C LEU A 46 -0.18 -17.69 -14.67
N MET A 47 -1.26 -18.17 -14.06
CA MET A 47 -2.14 -19.16 -14.68
C MET A 47 -3.61 -18.80 -14.52
N THR A 48 -4.44 -19.36 -15.40
CA THR A 48 -5.90 -19.22 -15.30
C THR A 48 -6.48 -20.16 -14.26
N GLU A 49 -7.70 -19.87 -13.80
CA GLU A 49 -8.41 -20.72 -12.83
C GLU A 49 -8.61 -22.15 -13.36
N ASP A 50 -8.87 -22.32 -14.66
CA ASP A 50 -9.03 -23.64 -15.27
C ASP A 50 -7.73 -24.45 -15.27
N MET A 51 -6.60 -23.80 -15.49
CA MET A 51 -5.28 -24.44 -15.37
C MET A 51 -4.99 -24.82 -13.93
N PHE A 52 -5.29 -23.94 -12.98
CA PHE A 52 -5.14 -24.23 -11.55
C PHE A 52 -5.98 -25.43 -11.12
N ARG A 53 -7.24 -25.51 -11.58
CA ARG A 53 -8.13 -26.65 -11.33
C ARG A 53 -7.58 -27.95 -11.93
N LYS A 54 -6.89 -27.88 -13.06
CA LYS A 54 -6.19 -29.04 -13.64
C LYS A 54 -5.07 -29.50 -12.70
N TYR A 55 -4.23 -28.58 -12.22
CA TYR A 55 -3.17 -28.91 -11.26
C TYR A 55 -3.70 -29.51 -9.96
N LEU A 56 -4.83 -29.02 -9.43
CA LEU A 56 -5.43 -29.60 -8.23
C LEU A 56 -5.88 -31.06 -8.44
N LYS A 57 -6.44 -31.37 -9.62
CA LYS A 57 -6.79 -32.76 -9.98
C LYS A 57 -5.56 -33.64 -10.19
N ASP A 58 -4.51 -33.09 -10.80
CA ASP A 58 -3.26 -33.82 -10.99
C ASP A 58 -2.60 -34.12 -9.61
N MET A 59 -2.64 -33.14 -8.69
CA MET A 59 -2.20 -33.30 -7.31
C MET A 59 -3.08 -34.24 -6.49
N GLU A 60 -4.38 -34.32 -6.76
CA GLU A 60 -5.29 -35.32 -6.20
C GLU A 60 -4.87 -36.72 -6.62
N ALA A 61 -4.63 -36.93 -7.92
CA ALA A 61 -4.19 -38.22 -8.45
C ALA A 61 -2.83 -38.65 -7.87
N LYS A 62 -1.95 -37.68 -7.57
CA LYS A 62 -0.67 -37.90 -6.89
C LYS A 62 -0.79 -38.10 -5.38
N GLY A 63 -1.98 -37.89 -4.79
CA GLY A 63 -2.24 -38.07 -3.36
C GLY A 63 -1.81 -36.90 -2.47
N TYR A 64 -1.48 -35.74 -3.04
CA TYR A 64 -1.11 -34.54 -2.28
C TYR A 64 -2.30 -33.86 -1.62
N LEU A 65 -3.44 -33.87 -2.31
CA LEU A 65 -4.67 -33.19 -1.93
C LEU A 65 -5.87 -34.13 -2.05
N ALA A 66 -6.94 -33.84 -1.32
CA ALA A 66 -8.25 -34.47 -1.51
C ALA A 66 -9.35 -33.41 -1.66
N PRO A 67 -10.28 -33.56 -2.60
CA PRO A 67 -11.44 -32.70 -2.67
C PRO A 67 -12.36 -32.96 -1.47
N VAL A 68 -12.91 -31.88 -0.91
CA VAL A 68 -13.86 -31.91 0.21
C VAL A 68 -14.97 -30.90 -0.07
N ASP A 69 -16.21 -31.28 0.16
CA ASP A 69 -17.31 -30.32 0.16
C ASP A 69 -17.46 -29.73 1.56
N PHE A 70 -17.21 -28.43 1.69
CA PHE A 70 -17.40 -27.70 2.93
C PHE A 70 -18.45 -26.62 2.73
N GLN A 71 -19.55 -26.67 3.49
CA GLN A 71 -20.67 -25.72 3.36
C GLN A 71 -21.23 -25.61 1.94
N ARG A 72 -21.34 -26.74 1.21
CA ARG A 72 -21.79 -26.81 -0.19
C ARG A 72 -20.90 -26.04 -1.18
N LYS A 73 -19.66 -25.77 -0.79
CA LYS A 73 -18.63 -25.19 -1.66
C LYS A 73 -17.47 -26.17 -1.78
N ARG A 74 -16.86 -26.17 -2.97
CA ARG A 74 -15.69 -27.00 -3.24
C ARG A 74 -14.50 -26.47 -2.46
N ALA A 75 -13.93 -27.35 -1.66
CA ALA A 75 -12.72 -27.13 -0.90
C ALA A 75 -11.74 -28.27 -1.17
N TRP A 76 -10.50 -28.03 -0.79
CA TRP A 76 -9.41 -28.96 -0.93
C TRP A 76 -8.78 -29.16 0.44
N LYS A 77 -8.49 -30.41 0.78
CA LYS A 77 -7.81 -30.81 2.00
C LYS A 77 -6.37 -31.19 1.67
N ARG A 78 -5.42 -30.64 2.42
CA ARG A 78 -4.01 -31.02 2.34
C ARG A 78 -3.79 -32.40 2.98
N LEU A 79 -3.19 -33.33 2.24
CA LEU A 79 -2.88 -34.69 2.73
C LEU A 79 -1.39 -34.87 3.08
N VAL A 80 -0.52 -34.00 2.57
CA VAL A 80 0.93 -34.08 2.74
C VAL A 80 1.45 -32.95 3.63
N ILE A 81 2.44 -33.25 4.48
CA ILE A 81 3.18 -32.27 5.28
C ILE A 81 4.36 -31.80 4.42
N GLU A 82 4.70 -30.51 4.47
CA GLU A 82 5.78 -29.89 3.68
C GLU A 82 7.11 -30.68 3.72
N SER A 83 7.31 -31.50 4.76
CA SER A 83 8.47 -32.37 5.01
C SER A 83 8.59 -33.61 4.11
N ASP A 84 7.52 -34.07 3.45
CA ASP A 84 7.53 -35.29 2.62
C ASP A 84 7.69 -35.01 1.11
N ILE A 85 7.69 -33.73 0.73
CA ILE A 85 8.12 -33.32 -0.61
C ILE A 85 9.64 -33.20 -0.50
N ASP A 86 10.40 -34.07 -1.17
CA ASP A 86 11.87 -34.06 -1.17
C ASP A 86 12.41 -32.67 -1.51
N GLU A 87 12.54 -31.82 -0.51
CA GLU A 87 13.37 -30.63 -0.54
C GLU A 87 14.80 -31.15 -0.42
N GLU A 88 15.66 -30.81 -1.39
CA GLU A 88 17.07 -30.68 -1.05
C GLU A 88 17.11 -29.64 0.07
N VAL A 89 17.37 -30.12 1.28
CA VAL A 89 17.45 -29.28 2.48
C VAL A 89 18.55 -28.27 2.21
N LEU A 90 18.15 -27.07 1.78
CA LEU A 90 19.06 -25.97 1.56
C LEU A 90 19.83 -25.79 2.86
N THR A 91 21.15 -25.81 2.73
CA THR A 91 22.03 -25.65 3.88
C THR A 91 21.72 -24.31 4.56
N PRO A 92 21.95 -24.16 5.87
CA PRO A 92 21.72 -22.91 6.58
C PRO A 92 22.39 -21.68 5.93
N GLU A 93 23.47 -21.92 5.18
CA GLU A 93 24.21 -20.94 4.39
C GLU A 93 23.42 -20.49 3.15
N GLU A 94 22.83 -21.41 2.40
CA GLU A 94 21.98 -21.11 1.24
C GLU A 94 20.67 -20.43 1.64
N VAL A 95 20.08 -20.80 2.78
CA VAL A 95 18.90 -20.12 3.34
C VAL A 95 19.24 -18.68 3.72
N LYS A 96 20.42 -18.45 4.31
CA LYS A 96 20.89 -17.10 4.65
C LYS A 96 21.13 -16.26 3.40
N GLU A 97 21.74 -16.84 2.37
CA GLU A 97 21.91 -16.17 1.07
C GLU A 97 20.59 -15.90 0.36
N PHE A 98 19.61 -16.80 0.46
CA PHE A 98 18.29 -16.61 -0.11
C PHE A 98 17.54 -15.48 0.61
N ILE A 99 17.63 -15.42 1.94
CA ILE A 99 17.06 -14.33 2.75
C ILE A 99 17.74 -13.00 2.44
N GLU A 100 19.07 -12.97 2.29
CA GLU A 100 19.80 -11.76 1.90
C GLU A 100 19.44 -11.32 0.48
N ARG A 101 19.38 -12.24 -0.48
CA ARG A 101 18.94 -11.95 -1.85
C ARG A 101 17.49 -11.46 -1.89
N ALA A 102 16.60 -12.07 -1.10
CA ALA A 102 15.21 -11.65 -0.95
C ALA A 102 15.12 -10.24 -0.36
N LYS A 103 15.88 -9.92 0.70
CA LYS A 103 15.94 -8.57 1.28
C LYS A 103 16.47 -7.53 0.30
N ILE A 104 17.54 -7.84 -0.45
CA ILE A 104 18.09 -6.94 -1.47
C ILE A 104 17.07 -6.73 -2.61
N SER A 105 16.34 -7.77 -3.00
CA SER A 105 15.30 -7.68 -4.02
C SER A 105 14.06 -6.92 -3.53
N GLU A 106 13.68 -7.06 -2.26
CA GLU A 106 12.61 -6.28 -1.63
C GLU A 106 12.98 -4.81 -1.46
N GLU A 107 14.23 -4.50 -1.10
CA GLU A 107 14.71 -3.13 -1.01
C GLU A 107 14.75 -2.46 -2.39
N ARG A 108 15.21 -3.18 -3.42
CA ARG A 108 15.15 -2.72 -4.82
C ARG A 108 13.69 -2.55 -5.30
N GLN A 109 12.80 -3.48 -4.99
CA GLN A 109 11.38 -3.37 -5.35
C GLN A 109 10.63 -2.30 -4.53
N LYS A 110 11.00 -2.03 -3.27
CA LYS A 110 10.47 -0.91 -2.46
C LYS A 110 10.96 0.44 -2.97
N LEU A 111 12.13 0.48 -3.59
CA LEU A 111 12.64 1.66 -4.29
C LEU A 111 11.94 1.86 -5.65
N GLU A 112 11.60 0.78 -6.36
CA GLU A 112 10.97 0.84 -7.70
C GLU A 112 9.43 0.89 -7.71
N LYS A 113 8.76 0.37 -6.67
CA LYS A 113 7.29 0.29 -6.56
C LYS A 113 6.72 1.15 -5.45
N ARG A 114 7.17 2.39 -5.30
CA ARG A 114 6.29 3.39 -4.65
C ARG A 114 5.19 3.70 -5.65
N PRO A 115 3.91 3.31 -5.41
CA PRO A 115 2.84 3.75 -6.29
C PRO A 115 2.89 5.28 -6.32
N LYS A 116 2.86 5.89 -7.50
CA LYS A 116 2.99 7.35 -7.67
C LYS A 116 2.08 8.14 -6.72
N GLY A 117 0.94 7.57 -6.31
CA GLY A 117 0.04 8.12 -5.30
C GLY A 117 0.58 8.15 -3.86
N GLU A 118 1.32 7.15 -3.38
CA GLU A 118 1.91 7.17 -2.03
C GLU A 118 2.96 8.27 -1.88
N GLN A 119 3.72 8.53 -2.94
CA GLN A 119 4.68 9.62 -2.93
C GLN A 119 3.98 10.97 -2.82
N ILE A 120 2.90 11.19 -3.58
CA ILE A 120 2.09 12.42 -3.51
C ILE A 120 1.47 12.60 -2.11
N VAL A 121 0.92 11.53 -1.50
CA VAL A 121 0.33 11.59 -0.15
C VAL A 121 1.39 11.82 0.93
N SER A 122 2.59 11.24 0.77
CA SER A 122 3.70 11.49 1.70
C SER A 122 4.24 12.93 1.60
N GLU A 123 4.32 13.47 0.38
CA GLU A 123 4.75 14.84 0.12
C GLU A 123 3.71 15.86 0.58
N SER A 124 2.43 15.58 0.38
CA SER A 124 1.33 16.45 0.83
C SER A 124 1.19 16.44 2.35
N LYS A 125 1.46 15.31 3.03
CA LYS A 125 1.51 15.25 4.50
C LYS A 125 2.69 16.05 5.06
N ALA A 126 3.89 15.89 4.49
CA ALA A 126 5.06 16.67 4.90
C ALA A 126 4.89 18.18 4.60
N LEU A 127 4.21 18.52 3.51
CA LEU A 127 3.87 19.91 3.18
C LEU A 127 2.79 20.46 4.13
N ALA A 128 1.78 19.67 4.50
CA ALA A 128 0.76 20.03 5.47
C ALA A 128 1.38 20.40 6.83
N GLU A 129 2.32 19.60 7.33
CA GLU A 129 3.04 19.91 8.57
C GLU A 129 3.84 21.22 8.48
N ARG A 130 4.46 21.49 7.33
CA ARG A 130 5.18 22.76 7.11
C ARG A 130 4.23 23.96 7.07
N ILE A 131 3.10 23.84 6.38
CA ILE A 131 2.05 24.86 6.33
C ILE A 131 1.56 25.17 7.74
N ILE A 132 1.24 24.15 8.55
CA ILE A 132 0.82 24.34 9.95
C ILE A 132 1.89 25.13 10.73
N ARG A 133 3.16 24.70 10.69
CA ARG A 133 4.24 25.39 11.43
C ARG A 133 4.43 26.85 11.03
N ILE A 134 4.22 27.17 9.76
CA ILE A 134 4.30 28.55 9.25
C ILE A 134 3.09 29.36 9.74
N LEU A 135 1.89 28.78 9.64
CA LEU A 135 0.67 29.41 10.11
C LEU A 135 0.70 29.66 11.61
N GLU A 136 1.15 28.70 12.42
CA GLU A 136 1.31 28.83 13.87
C GLU A 136 2.28 29.94 14.29
N LYS A 137 3.31 30.22 13.47
CA LYS A 137 4.24 31.33 13.71
C LYS A 137 3.62 32.69 13.35
N SER A 138 2.73 32.70 12.36
CA SER A 138 2.11 33.93 11.85
C SER A 138 0.82 34.32 12.58
N ILE A 139 0.09 33.35 13.12
CA ILE A 139 -1.16 33.54 13.85
C ILE A 139 -0.84 33.42 15.34
N PRO A 140 -0.94 34.49 16.14
CA PRO A 140 -0.66 34.43 17.56
C PRO A 140 -1.57 33.39 18.23
N ARG A 141 -1.01 32.46 19.01
CA ARG A 141 -1.78 31.60 19.93
C ARG A 141 -2.37 32.48 21.02
N GLN A 142 -3.50 33.13 20.76
CA GLN A 142 -4.22 33.82 21.80
C GLN A 142 -4.85 32.79 22.75
N PRO A 143 -4.59 32.87 24.06
CA PRO A 143 -5.28 32.05 25.04
C PRO A 143 -6.79 32.28 24.92
N PHE A 144 -7.57 31.20 24.98
CA PHE A 144 -9.03 31.18 24.80
C PHE A 144 -9.79 32.22 25.66
N ILE A 145 -9.17 32.69 26.74
CA ILE A 145 -9.72 33.64 27.70
C ILE A 145 -9.91 35.05 27.10
N ASN A 146 -9.12 35.44 26.08
CA ASN A 146 -9.13 36.79 25.50
C ASN A 146 -9.51 36.83 24.01
N ARG A 147 -10.19 35.80 23.48
CA ARG A 147 -10.66 35.83 22.08
C ARG A 147 -11.79 36.86 21.96
N LYS A 148 -11.52 37.96 21.26
CA LYS A 148 -12.56 38.85 20.75
C LYS A 148 -13.44 38.03 19.79
N ILE A 149 -14.74 38.01 20.05
CA ILE A 149 -15.75 37.36 19.20
C ILE A 149 -15.56 37.92 17.77
N GLY A 150 -15.12 37.08 16.83
CA GLY A 150 -14.94 37.45 15.42
C GLY A 150 -13.52 37.32 14.83
N GLN A 151 -12.49 36.93 15.60
CA GLN A 151 -11.20 36.61 14.98
C GLN A 151 -11.22 35.24 14.30
N PRO A 152 -10.82 35.13 13.02
CA PRO A 152 -10.80 33.86 12.33
C PRO A 152 -9.80 32.93 13.02
N THR A 153 -10.21 31.68 13.28
CA THR A 153 -9.29 30.68 13.80
C THR A 153 -8.32 30.25 12.71
N MET A 154 -7.24 29.56 13.08
CA MET A 154 -6.32 28.96 12.12
C MET A 154 -7.06 28.05 11.12
N ILE A 155 -8.10 27.34 11.58
CA ILE A 155 -8.93 26.47 10.72
C ILE A 155 -9.71 27.31 9.70
N ASN A 156 -10.29 28.43 10.11
CA ASN A 156 -11.02 29.33 9.19
C ASN A 156 -10.10 29.88 8.10
N HIS A 157 -8.85 30.20 8.44
CA HIS A 157 -7.86 30.63 7.45
C HIS A 157 -7.50 29.50 6.48
N ILE A 158 -7.35 28.26 6.97
CA ILE A 158 -7.04 27.10 6.13
C ILE A 158 -8.21 26.77 5.19
N GLU A 159 -9.44 26.84 5.67
CA GLU A 159 -10.65 26.65 4.88
C GLU A 159 -10.79 27.72 3.80
N ALA A 160 -10.61 29.00 4.15
CA ALA A 160 -10.65 30.10 3.21
C ALA A 160 -9.51 30.02 2.17
N MET A 161 -8.30 29.63 2.59
CA MET A 161 -7.18 29.36 1.67
C MET A 161 -7.49 28.22 0.71
N ARG A 162 -8.11 27.13 1.18
CA ARG A 162 -8.52 26.01 0.33
C ARG A 162 -9.56 26.46 -0.69
N HIS A 163 -10.58 27.21 -0.27
CA HIS A 163 -11.58 27.75 -1.19
C HIS A 163 -10.96 28.68 -2.22
N ALA A 164 -10.11 29.61 -1.79
CA ALA A 164 -9.44 30.53 -2.69
C ALA A 164 -8.55 29.79 -3.71
N LEU A 165 -7.80 28.76 -3.28
CA LEU A 165 -6.96 27.96 -4.17
C LEU A 165 -7.75 27.05 -5.11
N ALA A 166 -8.94 26.63 -4.71
CA ALA A 166 -9.83 25.86 -5.58
C ALA A 166 -10.42 26.71 -6.72
N GLU A 167 -10.61 28.01 -6.48
CA GLU A 167 -11.07 28.97 -7.50
C GLU A 167 -9.92 29.38 -8.43
N SER A 168 -8.81 29.86 -7.88
CA SER A 168 -7.61 30.20 -8.66
C SER A 168 -6.36 30.41 -7.79
N ARG A 169 -5.19 30.27 -8.43
CA ARG A 169 -3.91 30.63 -7.81
C ARG A 169 -3.86 32.09 -7.38
N GLU A 170 -4.40 33.00 -8.21
CA GLU A 170 -4.42 34.44 -7.95
C GLU A 170 -5.29 34.77 -6.73
N ASP A 171 -6.46 34.13 -6.60
CA ASP A 171 -7.36 34.36 -5.47
C ASP A 171 -6.75 33.85 -4.16
N PHE A 172 -6.05 32.72 -4.20
CA PHE A 172 -5.28 32.23 -3.06
C PHE A 172 -4.20 33.22 -2.63
N LEU A 173 -3.36 33.67 -3.56
CA LEU A 173 -2.29 34.61 -3.24
C LEU A 173 -2.83 35.96 -2.77
N ARG A 174 -3.97 36.42 -3.32
CA ARG A 174 -4.69 37.60 -2.84
C ARG A 174 -5.15 37.42 -1.40
N TYR A 175 -5.81 36.30 -1.09
CA TYR A 175 -6.27 35.98 0.26
C TYR A 175 -5.11 35.96 1.27
N VAL A 176 -4.02 35.27 0.94
CA VAL A 176 -2.83 35.16 1.81
C VAL A 176 -2.18 36.54 2.00
N ARG A 177 -2.11 37.37 0.95
CA ARG A 177 -1.54 38.73 1.05
C ARG A 177 -2.36 39.63 1.98
N GLU A 178 -3.68 39.53 1.91
CA GLU A 178 -4.61 40.35 2.70
C GLU A 178 -4.71 39.89 4.16
N ASN A 179 -4.75 38.59 4.40
CA ASN A 179 -5.05 38.02 5.73
C ASN A 179 -3.82 37.51 6.47
N LEU A 180 -2.78 37.08 5.75
CA LEU A 180 -1.57 36.45 6.29
C LEU A 180 -0.30 36.96 5.58
N PRO A 181 -0.04 38.28 5.57
CA PRO A 181 1.03 38.87 4.76
C PRO A 181 2.42 38.31 5.10
N GLN A 182 2.62 37.85 6.35
CA GLN A 182 3.88 37.28 6.83
C GLN A 182 4.19 35.92 6.21
N THR A 183 3.19 35.16 5.75
CA THR A 183 3.37 33.82 5.15
C THR A 183 3.27 33.83 3.64
N TYR A 184 2.97 34.99 3.03
CA TYR A 184 2.79 35.16 1.59
C TYR A 184 3.94 34.55 0.78
N ARG A 185 5.19 34.90 1.10
CA ARG A 185 6.37 34.41 0.38
C ARG A 185 6.55 32.90 0.49
N ASP A 186 6.21 32.32 1.64
CA ASP A 186 6.32 30.88 1.85
C ASP A 186 5.24 30.14 1.07
N MET A 187 4.01 30.66 1.07
CA MET A 187 2.88 30.06 0.35
C MET A 187 3.03 30.18 -1.17
N GLU A 188 3.53 31.31 -1.67
CA GLU A 188 3.89 31.50 -3.08
C GLU A 188 4.97 30.49 -3.51
N ARG A 189 6.02 30.35 -2.70
CA ARG A 189 7.08 29.36 -2.95
C ARG A 189 6.58 27.92 -2.93
N PHE A 190 5.60 27.59 -2.09
CA PHE A 190 5.01 26.24 -2.08
C PHE A 190 4.25 25.93 -3.37
N ILE A 191 3.46 26.88 -3.87
CA ILE A 191 2.78 26.71 -5.16
C ILE A 191 3.80 26.55 -6.29
N ASP A 192 4.83 27.40 -6.34
CA ASP A 192 5.84 27.35 -7.41
C ASP A 192 6.67 26.06 -7.41
N SER A 193 6.95 25.50 -6.23
CA SER A 193 7.81 24.33 -6.11
C SER A 193 7.08 22.99 -6.14
N LYS A 194 5.83 22.94 -5.69
CA LYS A 194 5.07 21.70 -5.51
C LYS A 194 3.82 21.60 -6.38
N GLY A 195 3.38 22.71 -6.99
CA GLY A 195 2.16 22.76 -7.78
C GLY A 195 0.91 22.95 -6.92
N GLU A 196 -0.12 23.50 -7.54
CA GLU A 196 -1.39 23.87 -6.90
C GLU A 196 -2.12 22.66 -6.31
N GLU A 197 -2.12 21.53 -7.03
CA GLU A 197 -2.79 20.31 -6.61
C GLU A 197 -2.24 19.75 -5.30
N VAL A 198 -0.92 19.79 -5.11
CA VAL A 198 -0.26 19.29 -3.91
C VAL A 198 -0.55 20.20 -2.71
N VAL A 199 -0.54 21.53 -2.92
CA VAL A 199 -0.89 22.50 -1.88
C VAL A 199 -2.36 22.35 -1.47
N LEU A 200 -3.27 22.20 -2.43
CA LEU A 200 -4.69 22.00 -2.19
C LEU A 200 -4.95 20.70 -1.41
N LEU A 201 -4.25 19.61 -1.79
CA LEU A 201 -4.31 18.34 -1.06
C LEU A 201 -3.78 18.50 0.38
N SER A 202 -2.68 19.23 0.56
CA SER A 202 -2.15 19.53 1.91
C SER A 202 -3.14 20.30 2.76
N LEU A 203 -3.80 21.34 2.23
CA LEU A 203 -4.81 22.10 2.97
C LEU A 203 -5.99 21.21 3.38
N ARG A 204 -6.44 20.32 2.48
CA ARG A 204 -7.51 19.35 2.77
C ARG A 204 -7.15 18.36 3.88
N ILE A 205 -5.89 17.89 3.91
CA ILE A 205 -5.38 17.02 4.97
C ILE A 205 -5.42 17.73 6.33
N ILE A 206 -5.04 19.01 6.38
CA ILE A 206 -5.03 19.78 7.64
C ILE A 206 -6.45 19.98 8.18
N GLU A 207 -7.40 20.29 7.31
CA GLU A 207 -8.80 20.46 7.68
C GLU A 207 -9.41 19.14 8.21
N SER A 208 -9.18 18.04 7.48
CA SER A 208 -9.70 16.72 7.84
C SER A 208 -9.09 16.21 9.16
N GLY A 209 -7.81 16.49 9.40
CA GLY A 209 -7.12 16.13 10.65
C GLY A 209 -7.64 16.87 11.88
N ASN A 210 -8.18 18.09 11.72
CA ASN A 210 -8.76 18.87 12.81
C ASN A 210 -10.27 18.59 13.02
N GLN A 211 -11.00 18.11 12.01
CA GLN A 211 -12.40 17.68 12.17
C GLN A 211 -12.53 16.32 12.88
N ALA A 212 -11.53 15.43 12.77
CA ALA A 212 -11.56 14.12 13.40
C ALA A 212 -11.39 14.15 14.93
N TYR A 213 -10.95 15.27 15.51
CA TYR A 213 -10.88 15.52 16.94
C TYR A 213 -11.29 16.97 17.25
N PRO A 214 -12.56 17.24 17.57
CA PRO A 214 -12.89 18.46 18.30
C PRO A 214 -12.31 18.34 19.73
N PRO A 215 -11.94 19.46 20.38
CA PRO A 215 -11.60 19.47 21.80
C PRO A 215 -12.75 18.98 22.68
#